data_AF-A0A7S2B598-F1
#
_entry.id   AF-A0A7S2B598-F1
#
_cell.length_a   1.000
_cell.length_b   1.000
_cell.length_c   1.000
_cell.angle_alpha   90.00
_cell.angle_beta   90.00
_cell.angle_gamma   90.00
#
_symmetry.space_group_name_H-M   'P 1'
#
loop_
_entity.id
_entity.type
_entity.pdbx_description
1 polymer ?
#
loop_
_entity_poly.entity_id
_entity_poly.type
_entity_poly.pdbx_seq_one_letter_code
_entity_poly.pdbx_strand_id
1 'polypeptide(L)'
;RPDRLGHCVRTDTAFEAQLLMSQIPVEICLSSNMTTEAAEKLPNGDVASDHIFRLLNDAQSPVCICTDDPSLFDVTGPSEMQLAQRSFSLDPKHDFARLLRNAAAAAFFAPDDDDDAAAMRAELERRLDEFVSQY
;
A
#
# COMPACT_ATOMS: atom_id res chain seq x y z
N ARG A 1 -12.03 -11.56 -13.08
CA ARG A 1 -11.73 -10.77 -11.86
C ARG A 1 -10.22 -10.66 -11.78
N PRO A 2 -9.63 -9.46 -11.63
CA PRO A 2 -8.19 -9.32 -11.48
C PRO A 2 -7.75 -9.73 -10.07
N ASP A 3 -6.51 -10.19 -9.93
CA ASP A 3 -5.94 -10.56 -8.63
C ASP A 3 -5.48 -9.34 -7.81
N ARG A 4 -5.10 -8.24 -8.50
CA ARG A 4 -4.76 -6.94 -7.90
C ARG A 4 -5.20 -5.79 -8.81
N LEU A 5 -5.29 -4.59 -8.26
CA LEU A 5 -5.59 -3.37 -8.99
C LEU A 5 -4.52 -2.31 -8.74
N GLY A 6 -4.06 -1.63 -9.80
CA GLY A 6 -3.12 -0.52 -9.69
C GLY A 6 -3.82 0.81 -9.47
N HIS A 7 -3.28 1.64 -8.57
CA HIS A 7 -3.63 3.04 -8.30
C HIS A 7 -5.06 3.30 -7.80
N CYS A 8 -6.06 3.11 -8.66
CA CYS A 8 -7.47 3.41 -8.37
C CYS A 8 -7.71 4.85 -7.84
N VAL A 9 -6.94 5.84 -8.31
CA VAL A 9 -6.91 7.19 -7.71
C VAL A 9 -8.16 8.01 -7.99
N ARG A 10 -8.58 8.07 -9.27
CA ARG A 10 -9.78 8.80 -9.70
C ARG A 10 -10.90 7.79 -9.89
N THR A 11 -11.75 7.67 -8.87
CA THR A 11 -12.87 6.73 -8.85
C THR A 11 -14.17 7.45 -8.50
N ASP A 12 -15.28 6.75 -8.64
CA ASP A 12 -16.58 7.21 -8.15
C ASP A 12 -17.05 6.34 -6.97
N THR A 13 -18.04 6.85 -6.24
CA THR A 13 -18.58 6.18 -5.04
C THR A 13 -19.10 4.76 -5.31
N ALA A 14 -19.55 4.45 -6.53
CA ALA A 14 -20.03 3.13 -6.88
C ALA A 14 -18.86 2.15 -7.03
N PHE A 15 -17.77 2.59 -7.66
CA PHE A 15 -16.54 1.80 -7.78
C PHE A 15 -15.82 1.65 -6.44
N GLU A 16 -15.77 2.70 -5.61
CA GLU A 16 -15.25 2.63 -4.25
C GLU A 16 -15.96 1.56 -3.41
N ALA A 17 -17.29 1.52 -3.46
CA ALA A 17 -18.08 0.49 -2.80
C ALA A 17 -17.71 -0.92 -3.30
N GLN A 18 -17.50 -1.08 -4.61
CA GLN A 18 -17.06 -2.36 -5.19
C GLN A 18 -15.65 -2.74 -4.75
N LEU A 19 -14.70 -1.80 -4.68
CA LEU A 19 -13.35 -2.03 -4.19
C LEU A 19 -13.40 -2.58 -2.76
N LEU A 20 -14.10 -1.88 -1.86
CA LEU A 20 -14.27 -2.27 -0.47
C LEU A 20 -14.90 -3.67 -0.34
N MET A 21 -15.95 -3.97 -1.11
CA MET A 21 -16.60 -5.28 -1.08
C MET A 21 -15.72 -6.41 -1.64
N SER A 22 -14.92 -6.12 -2.68
CA SER A 22 -14.18 -7.14 -3.41
C SER A 22 -12.95 -7.67 -2.66
N GLN A 23 -12.41 -6.87 -1.73
CA GLN A 23 -11.15 -7.10 -1.03
C GLN A 23 -9.99 -7.46 -1.99
N ILE A 24 -10.05 -6.97 -3.22
CA ILE A 24 -8.94 -7.10 -4.18
C ILE A 24 -7.83 -6.13 -3.73
N PRO A 25 -6.58 -6.58 -3.55
CA PRO A 25 -5.49 -5.70 -3.17
C PRO A 25 -5.27 -4.56 -4.14
N VAL A 26 -5.12 -3.35 -3.60
CA VAL A 26 -4.82 -2.14 -4.37
C VAL A 26 -3.37 -1.72 -4.15
N GLU A 27 -2.61 -1.59 -5.24
CA GLU A 27 -1.25 -1.05 -5.26
C GLU A 27 -1.34 0.48 -5.32
N ILE A 28 -0.75 1.18 -4.35
CA ILE A 28 -0.82 2.63 -4.19
C ILE A 28 0.58 3.22 -4.27
N CYS A 29 0.77 4.15 -5.22
CA CYS A 29 2.04 4.84 -5.46
C CYS A 29 1.86 6.35 -5.26
N LEU A 30 2.06 6.85 -4.04
CA LEU A 30 1.62 8.19 -3.65
C LEU A 30 2.38 9.29 -4.40
N SER A 31 3.70 9.17 -4.51
CA SER A 31 4.49 10.17 -5.24
C SER A 31 4.22 10.17 -6.74
N SER A 32 3.97 9.00 -7.33
CA SER A 32 3.51 8.89 -8.73
C SER A 32 2.18 9.63 -8.91
N ASN A 33 1.20 9.36 -8.04
CA ASN A 33 -0.13 9.97 -8.11
C ASN A 33 -0.07 11.51 -8.01
N MET A 34 0.79 12.04 -7.13
CA MET A 34 0.97 13.49 -7.00
C MET A 34 1.74 14.10 -8.17
N THR A 35 2.79 13.43 -8.65
CA THR A 35 3.66 13.96 -9.72
C THR A 35 2.95 13.97 -11.07
N THR A 36 2.06 13.00 -11.29
CA THR A 36 1.22 12.89 -12.49
C THR A 36 -0.10 13.67 -12.39
N GLU A 37 -0.28 14.46 -11.32
CA GLU A 37 -1.49 15.26 -11.05
C GLU A 37 -2.79 14.42 -10.91
N ALA A 38 -2.67 13.11 -10.75
CA ALA A 38 -3.79 12.23 -10.46
C ALA A 38 -4.35 12.48 -9.05
N ALA A 39 -3.51 12.93 -8.11
CA ALA A 39 -3.86 13.32 -6.75
C ALA A 39 -3.36 14.72 -6.43
N GLU A 40 -4.05 15.44 -5.55
CA GLU A 40 -3.61 16.74 -5.09
C GLU A 40 -2.42 16.62 -4.12
N LYS A 41 -1.37 17.41 -4.39
CA LYS A 41 -0.23 17.62 -3.50
C LYS A 41 -0.43 18.91 -2.72
N LEU A 42 -0.47 18.81 -1.41
CA LEU A 42 -0.60 19.95 -0.52
C LEU A 42 0.68 20.81 -0.52
N PRO A 43 0.62 22.11 -0.11
CA PRO A 43 1.79 22.99 -0.09
C PRO A 43 2.96 22.50 0.77
N ASN A 44 2.70 21.65 1.77
CA ASN A 44 3.71 21.04 2.62
C ASN A 44 4.34 19.76 2.02
N GLY A 45 3.91 19.35 0.82
CA GLY A 45 4.39 18.15 0.12
C GLY A 45 3.69 16.86 0.50
N ASP A 46 2.59 16.93 1.27
CA ASP A 46 1.78 15.77 1.64
C ASP A 46 0.67 15.51 0.62
N VAL A 47 0.12 14.30 0.66
CA VAL A 47 -1.03 13.91 -0.16
C VAL A 47 -2.31 14.47 0.45
N ALA A 48 -3.20 15.02 -0.37
CA ALA A 48 -4.51 15.45 0.10
C ALA A 48 -5.32 14.31 0.74
N SER A 49 -6.10 14.65 1.77
CA SER A 49 -6.80 13.67 2.61
C SER A 49 -7.92 12.90 1.91
N ASP A 50 -8.41 13.41 0.78
CA ASP A 50 -9.45 12.81 -0.05
C ASP A 50 -8.90 11.74 -1.02
N HIS A 51 -7.60 11.48 -1.01
CA HIS A 51 -7.00 10.40 -1.78
C HIS A 51 -7.57 9.02 -1.37
N ILE A 52 -7.84 8.16 -2.37
CA ILE A 52 -8.44 6.83 -2.19
C ILE A 52 -7.77 5.95 -1.13
N PHE A 53 -6.46 6.12 -0.93
CA PHE A 53 -5.70 5.44 0.12
C PHE A 53 -6.36 5.61 1.50
N ARG A 54 -6.85 6.81 1.83
CA ARG A 54 -7.49 7.08 3.12
C ARG A 54 -8.71 6.19 3.32
N LEU A 55 -9.60 6.14 2.33
CA LEU A 55 -10.80 5.31 2.37
C LEU A 55 -10.45 3.83 2.56
N LEU A 56 -9.53 3.32 1.73
CA LEU A 56 -9.14 1.91 1.76
C LEU A 56 -8.44 1.55 3.07
N ASN A 57 -7.56 2.44 3.57
CA ASN A 57 -6.81 2.25 4.79
C ASN A 57 -7.73 2.23 6.03
N ASP A 58 -8.65 3.19 6.13
CA ASP A 58 -9.60 3.29 7.24
C ASP A 58 -10.55 2.08 7.28
N ALA A 59 -10.90 1.55 6.10
CA ALA A 59 -11.69 0.33 5.98
C ALA A 59 -10.86 -0.96 6.14
N GLN A 60 -9.57 -0.86 6.46
CA GLN A 60 -8.63 -1.98 6.55
C GLN A 60 -8.61 -2.88 5.30
N SER A 61 -8.88 -2.30 4.13
CA SER A 61 -8.81 -3.01 2.86
C SER A 61 -7.36 -3.40 2.53
N PRO A 62 -7.13 -4.46 1.73
CA PRO A 62 -5.79 -4.86 1.37
C PRO A 62 -5.16 -3.81 0.46
N VAL A 63 -4.14 -3.14 0.98
CA VAL A 63 -3.40 -2.07 0.27
C VAL A 63 -1.92 -2.35 0.36
N CYS A 64 -1.22 -2.15 -0.76
CA CYS A 64 0.22 -2.26 -0.89
C CYS A 64 0.79 -0.88 -1.24
N ILE A 65 1.74 -0.36 -0.46
CA ILE A 65 2.47 0.85 -0.83
C ILE A 65 3.59 0.48 -1.80
N CYS A 66 3.65 1.15 -2.94
CA CYS A 66 4.57 0.88 -4.04
C CYS A 66 5.21 2.18 -4.55
N THR A 67 6.27 2.08 -5.35
CA THR A 67 7.00 3.24 -5.88
C THR A 67 6.58 3.66 -7.28
N ASP A 68 5.88 2.79 -8.01
CA ASP A 68 5.73 2.89 -9.46
C ASP A 68 7.11 2.91 -10.14
N ASP A 69 7.52 4.04 -10.74
CA ASP A 69 8.84 4.26 -11.32
C ASP A 69 9.80 5.02 -10.38
N PRO A 70 10.55 4.33 -9.51
CA PRO A 70 11.33 4.98 -8.44
C PRO A 70 12.38 5.97 -8.97
N SER A 71 13.00 5.69 -10.12
CA SER A 71 13.99 6.57 -10.72
C SER A 71 13.38 7.81 -11.38
N LEU A 72 12.11 7.76 -11.80
CA LEU A 72 11.42 8.92 -12.38
C LEU A 72 10.94 9.88 -11.29
N PHE A 73 10.53 9.33 -10.15
CA PHE A 73 9.97 10.11 -9.04
C PHE A 73 10.97 10.41 -7.92
N ASP A 74 12.21 9.90 -8.02
CA ASP A 74 13.26 10.02 -6.98
C ASP A 74 12.79 9.49 -5.61
N VAL A 75 12.21 8.29 -5.60
CA VAL A 75 11.62 7.66 -4.41
C VAL A 75 12.13 6.25 -4.15
N THR A 76 11.94 5.81 -2.91
CA THR A 76 12.21 4.46 -2.42
C THR A 76 10.98 3.91 -1.70
N GLY A 77 10.91 2.59 -1.51
CA GLY A 77 9.84 1.98 -0.69
C GLY A 77 9.70 2.63 0.70
N PRO A 78 10.80 2.82 1.47
CA PRO A 78 10.74 3.52 2.75
C PRO A 78 10.25 4.96 2.67
N SER A 79 10.62 5.74 1.65
CA SER A 79 10.14 7.12 1.52
C SER A 79 8.65 7.19 1.20
N GLU A 80 8.12 6.25 0.42
CA GLU A 80 6.67 6.14 0.18
C GLU A 80 5.91 5.78 1.47
N MET A 81 6.44 4.84 2.27
CA MET A 81 5.85 4.50 3.57
C MET A 81 5.86 5.71 4.53
N GLN A 82 6.93 6.49 4.55
CA GLN A 82 7.03 7.73 5.32
C GLN A 82 6.07 8.82 4.82
N LEU A 83 5.87 8.93 3.50
CA LEU A 83 4.89 9.84 2.91
C LEU A 83 3.46 9.44 3.31
N ALA A 84 3.13 8.15 3.25
CA ALA A 84 1.85 7.62 3.73
C ALA A 84 1.65 7.91 5.22
N GLN A 85 2.68 7.66 6.03
CA GLN A 85 2.66 7.93 7.48
C GLN A 85 2.32 9.39 7.78
N ARG A 86 3.07 10.35 7.22
CA ARG A 86 2.87 11.76 7.53
C ARG A 86 1.57 12.32 6.94
N SER A 87 1.19 11.89 5.73
CA SER A 87 -0.01 12.41 5.04
C SER A 87 -1.31 11.90 5.69
N PHE A 88 -1.29 10.67 6.23
CA PHE A 88 -2.49 10.01 6.75
C PHE A 88 -2.41 9.68 8.26
N SER A 89 -1.39 10.19 8.95
CA SER A 89 -1.17 9.98 10.40
C SER A 89 -1.14 8.49 10.80
N LEU A 90 -0.49 7.66 9.98
CA LEU A 90 -0.40 6.23 10.26
C LEU A 90 0.44 5.96 11.50
N ASP A 91 0.05 4.92 12.25
CA ASP A 91 0.88 4.37 13.32
C ASP A 91 2.08 3.64 12.70
N PRO A 92 3.33 4.11 12.89
CA PRO A 92 4.49 3.54 12.22
C PRO A 92 4.76 2.08 12.55
N LYS A 93 4.22 1.57 13.66
CA LYS A 93 4.45 0.21 14.13
C LYS A 93 3.37 -0.72 13.55
N HIS A 94 2.11 -0.42 13.84
CA HIS A 94 0.98 -1.27 13.52
C HIS A 94 0.56 -1.16 12.05
N ASP A 95 0.50 0.05 11.51
CA ASP A 95 0.08 0.22 10.11
C ASP A 95 1.16 -0.24 9.15
N PHE A 96 2.44 -0.03 9.45
CA PHE A 96 3.51 -0.52 8.57
C PHE A 96 3.54 -2.04 8.53
N ALA A 97 3.42 -2.70 9.69
CA ALA A 97 3.35 -4.16 9.73
C ALA A 97 2.15 -4.68 8.93
N ARG A 98 0.97 -4.05 9.06
CA ARG A 98 -0.22 -4.41 8.28
C ARG A 98 -0.02 -4.22 6.77
N LEU A 99 0.51 -3.08 6.34
CA LEU A 99 0.76 -2.80 4.92
C LEU A 99 1.78 -3.78 4.31
N LEU A 100 2.82 -4.16 5.05
CA LEU A 100 3.80 -5.15 4.60
C LEU A 100 3.20 -6.56 4.53
N ARG A 101 2.33 -6.93 5.48
CA ARG A 101 1.56 -8.19 5.41
C ARG A 101 0.64 -8.24 4.19
N ASN A 102 -0.08 -7.14 3.92
CA ASN A 102 -0.93 -7.02 2.74
C ASN A 102 -0.12 -7.25 1.45
N ALA A 103 1.05 -6.61 1.33
CA ALA A 103 1.91 -6.76 0.16
C ALA A 103 2.36 -8.21 -0.06
N ALA A 104 2.74 -8.92 1.00
CA ALA A 104 3.16 -10.32 0.89
C ALA A 104 2.01 -11.29 0.61
N ALA A 105 0.83 -11.02 1.17
CA ALA A 105 -0.38 -11.79 0.85
C ALA A 105 -0.81 -11.59 -0.61
N ALA A 106 -0.57 -10.40 -1.16
CA ALA A 106 -0.94 -10.03 -2.52
C ALA A 106 0.11 -10.42 -3.59
N ALA A 107 1.32 -10.83 -3.17
CA ALA A 107 2.39 -11.22 -4.08
C ALA A 107 2.05 -12.48 -4.90
N PHE A 108 2.48 -12.50 -6.17
CA PHE A 108 2.37 -13.69 -7.01
C PHE A 108 3.57 -14.62 -6.77
N PHE A 109 3.28 -15.90 -6.63
CA PHE A 109 4.25 -16.98 -6.54
C PHE A 109 4.00 -17.95 -7.70
N ALA A 110 5.04 -18.64 -8.18
CA ALA A 110 4.84 -19.67 -9.19
C ALA A 110 4.06 -20.85 -8.58
N PRO A 111 3.26 -21.59 -9.38
CA PRO A 111 2.46 -22.70 -8.86
C PRO A 111 3.25 -23.82 -8.18
N ASP A 112 4.52 -23.98 -8.56
CA ASP A 112 5.41 -25.01 -8.01
C ASP A 112 6.22 -24.50 -6.80
N ASP A 113 6.09 -23.21 -6.47
CA ASP A 113 6.84 -22.52 -5.39
C ASP A 113 5.99 -22.40 -4.11
N ASP A 114 4.94 -23.20 -3.93
CA ASP A 114 4.03 -23.07 -2.77
C ASP A 114 4.78 -23.17 -1.42
N ASP A 115 5.78 -24.05 -1.33
CA ASP A 115 6.64 -24.17 -0.15
C ASP A 115 7.54 -22.94 0.05
N ASP A 116 8.09 -22.39 -1.04
CA ASP A 116 8.92 -21.17 -1.01
C ASP A 116 8.08 -19.94 -0.67
N ALA A 117 6.84 -19.88 -1.14
CA ALA A 117 5.86 -18.85 -0.82
C ALA A 117 5.49 -18.87 0.66
N ALA A 118 5.21 -20.06 1.19
CA ALA A 118 4.93 -20.26 2.61
C ALA A 118 6.15 -19.89 3.47
N ALA A 119 7.35 -20.29 3.07
CA ALA A 119 8.58 -19.95 3.76
C ALA A 119 8.86 -18.44 3.75
N MET A 120 8.68 -17.77 2.62
CA MET A 120 8.87 -16.32 2.51
C MET A 120 7.86 -15.56 3.37
N ARG A 121 6.58 -15.96 3.38
CA ARG A 121 5.55 -15.36 4.24
C ARG A 121 5.87 -15.58 5.72
N ALA A 122 6.29 -16.78 6.11
CA ALA A 122 6.67 -17.08 7.49
C ALA A 122 7.89 -16.26 7.95
N GLU A 123 8.90 -16.12 7.10
CA GLU A 123 10.07 -15.29 7.40
C GLU A 123 9.71 -13.80 7.51
N LEU A 124 8.81 -13.31 6.64
CA LEU A 124 8.31 -11.94 6.75
C LEU A 124 7.57 -11.73 8.07
N GLU A 125 6.63 -12.60 8.43
CA GLU A 125 5.88 -12.51 9.68
C GLU A 125 6.84 -12.48 10.89
N ARG A 126 7.84 -13.37 10.90
CA ARG A 126 8.87 -13.39 11.95
C ARG A 126 9.62 -12.06 12.04
N ARG A 127 10.07 -11.50 10.91
CA ARG A 127 10.77 -10.21 10.88
C ARG A 127 9.90 -9.04 11.30
N LEU A 128 8.63 -9.05 10.93
CA LEU A 128 7.67 -8.02 11.32
C LEU A 128 7.39 -8.07 12.81
N ASP A 129 7.21 -9.27 13.39
CA ASP A 129 7.00 -9.43 14.83
C ASP A 129 8.24 -8.98 15.61
N GLU A 130 9.45 -9.29 15.12
CA GLU A 130 10.70 -8.76 15.69
C GLU A 130 10.76 -7.24 15.63
N PHE A 131 10.46 -6.64 14.47
CA PHE A 131 10.42 -5.19 14.29
C PHE A 131 9.41 -4.54 15.25
N VAL A 132 8.19 -5.07 15.33
CA VAL A 132 7.13 -4.58 16.22
C VAL A 132 7.55 -4.73 17.70
N SER A 133 8.28 -5.77 18.07
CA SER A 133 8.71 -5.98 19.46
C SER A 133 9.77 -4.98 19.97
N GLN A 134 10.50 -4.31 19.07
CA GLN A 134 11.62 -3.41 19.41
C GLN A 134 11.19 -1.97 19.75
N TYR A 135 9.91 -1.64 19.57
CA TYR A 135 9.29 -0.34 19.87
C TYR A 135 8.27 -0.46 20.98
#